data_AF-G0T9D3-F1
#
_entry.id   AF-G0T9D3-F1
#
_cell.length_a   1.000
_cell.length_b   1.000
_cell.length_c   1.000
_cell.angle_alpha   90.00
_cell.angle_beta   90.00
_cell.angle_gamma   90.00
#
_symmetry.space_group_name_H-M   'P 1'
#
loop_
_entity.id
_entity.type
_entity.pdbx_description
1 polymer ?
#
loop_
_entity_poly.entity_id
_entity_poly.type
_entity_poly.pdbx_seq_one_letter_code
_entity_poly.pdbx_strand_id
1 'polypeptide(L)' 'QLMYGCELDDHGTKRGYMQFGYDGEDFLTLDKRTLTWTASNPQAVITKVKWDSTGAYANSENNYLDNICIEWLK' A
#
# COMPACT_ATOMS: atom_id res chain seq x y z
N GLN A 1 10.34 -7.10 5.18
CA GLN A 1 9.63 -6.30 6.19
C GLN A 1 8.37 -5.73 5.55
N LEU A 2 7.32 -5.49 6.34
CA LEU A 2 6.06 -4.93 5.87
C LEU A 2 5.66 -3.80 6.83
N MET A 3 5.40 -2.62 6.29
CA MET A 3 4.90 -1.46 7.00
C MET A 3 3.60 -1.03 6.34
N TYR A 4 2.53 -0.99 7.10
CA TYR A 4 1.22 -0.56 6.63
C TYR A 4 0.45 0.08 7.77
N GLY A 5 -0.49 0.95 7.42
CA GLY A 5 -1.27 1.65 8.41
C GLY A 5 -2.11 2.74 7.78
N CYS A 6 -2.95 3.31 8.63
CA CYS A 6 -3.76 4.46 8.29
C CYS A 6 -3.63 5.51 9.39
N GLU A 7 -3.99 6.74 9.02
CA GLU A 7 -4.02 7.90 9.90
C GLU A 7 -5.37 8.58 9.73
N LEU A 8 -5.94 9.06 10.84
CA LEU A 8 -7.11 9.91 10.89
C LEU A 8 -6.73 11.14 11.72
N ASP A 9 -6.72 12.32 11.10
CA ASP A 9 -6.44 13.57 11.81
C ASP A 9 -7.70 14.18 12.46
N ASP A 10 -7.50 15.21 13.31
CA ASP A 10 -8.58 15.91 14.01
C ASP A 10 -9.55 16.64 13.05
N HIS A 11 -9.15 16.87 11.80
CA HIS A 11 -9.98 17.46 10.76
C HIS A 11 -10.74 16.40 9.93
N GLY A 12 -10.57 15.11 10.24
CA GLY A 12 -11.19 13.99 9.55
C GLY A 12 -10.47 13.56 8.26
N THR A 13 -9.28 14.08 7.99
CA THR A 13 -8.46 13.64 6.85
C THR A 13 -7.98 12.23 7.09
N LYS A 14 -8.21 11.35 6.12
CA LYS A 14 -7.75 9.97 6.13
C LYS A 14 -6.50 9.83 5.27
N ARG A 15 -5.50 9.12 5.77
CA ARG A 15 -4.34 8.68 4.98
C ARG A 15 -4.13 7.19 5.21
N GLY A 16 -3.55 6.53 4.23
CA GLY A 16 -3.15 5.13 4.36
C GLY A 16 -1.91 4.86 3.54
N TYR A 17 -1.12 3.91 3.98
CA TYR A 17 0.14 3.55 3.36
C TYR A 17 0.37 2.05 3.49
N MET A 18 1.07 1.49 2.50
CA MET A 18 1.57 0.12 2.53
C MET A 18 2.88 0.06 1.75
N GLN A 19 3.92 -0.43 2.42
CA GLN A 19 5.27 -0.55 1.90
C GLN A 19 5.88 -1.89 2.31
N PHE A 20 6.54 -2.53 1.35
CA PHE A 20 7.36 -3.72 1.53
C PHE A 20 8.82 -3.32 1.42
N GLY A 21 9.63 -3.82 2.35
CA GLY A 21 11.09 -3.79 2.28
C GLY A 21 11.67 -5.19 2.21
N TYR A 22 12.79 -5.38 1.53
CA TYR A 22 13.49 -6.65 1.38
C TYR A 22 14.98 -6.43 1.66
N ASP A 23 15.59 -7.28 2.48
CA ASP A 23 17.00 -7.15 2.92
C ASP A 23 17.37 -5.79 3.54
N GLY A 24 16.39 -5.12 4.15
CA GLY A 24 16.58 -3.80 4.78
C GLY A 24 16.47 -2.62 3.80
N GLU A 25 16.21 -2.89 2.51
CA GLU A 25 16.00 -1.89 1.48
C GLU A 25 14.52 -1.78 1.09
N ASP A 26 14.14 -0.64 0.52
CA ASP A 26 12.81 -0.45 -0.07
C ASP A 26 12.60 -1.39 -1.25
N PHE A 27 11.39 -1.96 -1.35
CA PHE A 27 11.07 -2.94 -2.38
C PHE A 27 9.82 -2.56 -3.17
N LEU A 28 8.65 -2.48 -2.53
CA LEU A 28 7.39 -2.10 -3.17
C LEU A 28 6.59 -1.12 -2.31
N THR A 29 5.93 -0.15 -2.94
CA THR A 29 4.99 0.76 -2.26
C THR A 29 3.67 0.82 -3.02
N LEU A 30 2.54 0.80 -2.31
CA LEU A 30 1.23 0.96 -2.93
C LEU A 30 1.00 2.43 -3.33
N ASP A 31 0.84 2.70 -4.62
CA ASP A 31 0.31 3.97 -5.11
C ASP A 31 -1.22 3.91 -5.06
N LYS A 32 -1.78 4.55 -4.04
CA LYS A 32 -3.23 4.61 -3.81
C LYS A 32 -3.97 5.50 -4.82
N ARG A 33 -3.27 6.38 -5.54
CA ARG A 33 -3.88 7.23 -6.56
C ARG A 33 -4.13 6.45 -7.84
N THR A 34 -3.19 5.59 -8.23
CA THR A 34 -3.29 4.78 -9.45
C THR A 34 -3.75 3.35 -9.19
N LEU A 35 -3.81 2.93 -7.92
CA LEU A 35 -4.10 1.57 -7.48
C LEU A 35 -3.15 0.54 -8.12
N THR A 36 -1.86 0.87 -8.08
CA THR A 36 -0.77 0.04 -8.59
C THR A 36 0.40 0.02 -7.63
N TRP A 37 1.30 -0.94 -7.78
CA TRP A 37 2.54 -0.97 -7.02
C TRP A 37 3.66 -0.18 -7.70
N THR A 38 4.47 0.51 -6.91
CA THR A 38 5.71 1.16 -7.33
C THR A 38 6.88 0.32 -6.87
N ALA A 39 7.73 -0.11 -7.82
CA ALA A 39 8.95 -0.86 -7.53
C ALA A 39 10.10 0.11 -7.21
N SER A 40 10.72 -0.06 -6.05
CA SER A 40 11.83 0.79 -5.60
C SER A 40 13.18 0.34 -6.15
N ASN A 41 13.29 -0.92 -6.61
CA ASN A 41 14.50 -1.47 -7.23
C ASN A 41 14.15 -2.43 -8.38
N PRO A 42 15.12 -2.78 -9.27
CA PRO A 42 14.88 -3.69 -10.39
C PRO A 42 14.37 -5.07 -9.99
N GLN A 43 14.79 -5.57 -8.84
CA GLN A 43 14.42 -6.88 -8.30
C GLN A 43 12.93 -6.95 -7.93
N ALA A 44 12.32 -5.81 -7.58
CA ALA A 44 10.91 -5.70 -7.25
C ALA A 44 9.97 -5.69 -8.48
N VAL A 45 10.50 -5.44 -9.69
CA VAL A 45 9.68 -5.27 -10.91
C VAL A 45 8.87 -6.51 -11.24
N ILE A 46 9.44 -7.71 -11.07
CA ILE A 46 8.72 -8.96 -11.35
C ILE A 46 7.49 -9.13 -10.44
N THR A 47 7.63 -8.78 -9.16
CA THR A 47 6.54 -8.83 -8.18
C THR A 47 5.49 -7.76 -8.49
N LYS A 48 5.92 -6.53 -8.81
CA LYS A 48 5.03 -5.46 -9.28
C LYS A 48 4.16 -5.93 -10.44
N VAL A 49 4.76 -6.46 -11.51
CA VAL A 49 4.02 -6.93 -12.71
C VAL A 49 3.01 -8.01 -12.33
N LYS A 50 3.40 -8.96 -11.47
CA LYS A 50 2.49 -10.02 -11.01
C LYS A 50 1.30 -9.45 -10.24
N TRP A 51 1.54 -8.55 -9.29
CA TRP A 51 0.50 -7.99 -8.43
C TRP A 51 -0.41 -6.99 -9.16
N ASP A 52 0.14 -6.25 -10.11
CA ASP A 52 -0.62 -5.30 -10.94
C ASP A 52 -1.39 -5.98 -12.08
N SER A 53 -1.11 -7.25 -12.39
CA SER A 53 -1.71 -7.95 -13.54
C SER A 53 -3.24 -7.92 -13.58
N THR A 54 -3.90 -7.93 -12.42
CA THR A 54 -5.36 -7.80 -12.29
C THR A 54 -5.78 -6.55 -11.52
N GLY A 55 -4.83 -5.86 -10.88
CA GLY A 55 -5.10 -4.76 -9.94
C GLY A 55 -5.87 -5.16 -8.68
N ALA A 56 -6.35 -6.41 -8.56
CA ALA A 56 -7.24 -6.83 -7.48
C ALA A 56 -6.59 -6.69 -6.09
N TYR A 57 -5.29 -6.98 -6.01
CA TYR A 57 -4.56 -6.87 -4.74
C TYR A 57 -4.48 -5.41 -4.27
N ALA A 58 -4.04 -4.50 -5.14
CA ALA A 58 -3.97 -3.07 -4.82
C ALA A 58 -5.34 -2.49 -4.42
N ASN A 59 -6.43 -2.91 -5.08
CA ASN A 59 -7.79 -2.49 -4.74
C ASN A 59 -8.21 -2.99 -3.35
N SER A 60 -7.95 -4.26 -3.04
CA SER A 60 -8.27 -4.86 -1.74
C SER A 60 -7.53 -4.16 -0.60
N GLU A 61 -6.22 -3.95 -0.76
CA GLU A 61 -5.40 -3.26 0.24
C GLU A 61 -5.85 -1.80 0.39
N ASN A 62 -6.14 -1.09 -0.71
CA ASN A 62 -6.66 0.27 -0.63
C ASN A 62 -7.98 0.35 0.15
N ASN A 63 -8.91 -0.59 -0.11
CA ASN A 63 -10.17 -0.67 0.63
C ASN A 63 -9.96 -0.92 2.13
N TYR A 64 -9.05 -1.83 2.49
CA TYR A 64 -8.69 -2.03 3.89
C TYR A 64 -8.15 -0.74 4.52
N LEU A 65 -7.23 -0.05 3.85
CA LEU A 65 -6.58 1.16 4.37
C LEU A 65 -7.54 2.35 4.51
N ASP A 66 -8.50 2.53 3.59
CA ASP A 66 -9.43 3.68 3.60
C ASP A 66 -10.66 3.49 4.52
N ASN A 67 -11.02 2.24 4.79
CA ASN A 67 -12.23 1.88 5.51
C ASN A 67 -11.92 1.12 6.81
N ILE A 68 -11.52 -0.14 6.71
CA ILE A 68 -11.39 -1.05 7.86
C ILE A 68 -10.37 -0.52 8.87
N CYS A 69 -9.19 -0.13 8.38
CA CYS A 69 -8.15 0.43 9.23
C CYS A 69 -8.63 1.72 9.93
N ILE A 70 -9.31 2.62 9.19
CA ILE A 70 -9.80 3.89 9.75
C ILE A 70 -10.90 3.66 10.78
N GLU A 71 -11.76 2.65 10.60
CA GLU A 71 -12.77 2.28 11.59
C GLU A 71 -12.14 1.86 12.92
N TRP A 72 -10.97 1.22 12.90
CA TRP A 72 -10.27 0.82 14.12
C TRP A 72 -9.61 1.98 14.87
N LEU A 73 -9.44 3.13 14.22
CA LEU A 73 -8.90 4.35 14.83
C LEU A 73 -9.98 5.25 15.47
N LYS A 74 -11.26 4.96 15.20
CA LYS A 74 -12.41 5.67 15.79
C LYS A 74 -12.82 5.06 17.13
#